data_AF-A0A7S3XKT5-F1
#
_entry.id   AF-A0A7S3XKT5-F1
#
_cell.length_a   1.000
_cell.length_b   1.000
_cell.length_c   1.000
_cell.angle_alpha   90.00
_cell.angle_beta   90.00
_cell.angle_gamma   90.00
#
_symmetry.space_group_name_H-M   'P 1'
#
loop_
_entity.id
_entity.type
_entity.pdbx_description
1 polymer ?
#
loop_
_entity_poly.entity_id
_entity_poly.type
_entity_poly.pdbx_seq_one_letter_code
_entity_poly.pdbx_strand_id
1 'polypeptide(L)'
;ILTTYSCFQLESAKADRAFLKSFDFEYMVLDEAHSIKNQEGSRFQKLSGVRAARRLLLSGTPVQNHTKELLALLSFLMPRVFRGREEALLEHLQVKVAVEKLKTGDLSSTDTFKQIRHILAPFVLRRLKREVLNEMPPKTTRVERLALGPAQREVYANLLQAHARRIAGEGGG
;
A
#
# COMPACT_ATOMS: atom_id res chain seq x y z
N ILE A 1 -20.00 -11.66 6.57
CA ILE A 1 -19.94 -10.67 7.67
C ILE A 1 -19.40 -9.38 7.09
N LEU A 2 -20.09 -8.25 7.28
CA LEU A 2 -19.63 -6.93 6.84
C LEU A 2 -19.17 -6.14 8.07
N THR A 3 -18.00 -5.52 7.97
CA THR A 3 -17.39 -4.77 9.08
C THR A 3 -16.52 -3.65 8.52
N THR A 4 -16.07 -2.75 9.40
CA THR A 4 -15.22 -1.63 9.04
C THR A 4 -13.79 -1.85 9.54
N TYR A 5 -12.84 -1.10 8.99
CA TYR A 5 -11.44 -1.18 9.42
C TYR A 5 -11.21 -0.81 10.89
N SER A 6 -12.12 -0.09 11.53
CA SER A 6 -11.98 0.32 12.93
C SER A 6 -11.91 -0.88 13.88
N CYS A 7 -12.60 -1.98 13.58
CA CYS A 7 -12.52 -3.24 14.33
C CYS A 7 -11.08 -3.79 14.36
N PHE A 8 -10.30 -3.55 13.31
CA PHE A 8 -8.90 -3.97 13.19
C PHE A 8 -7.89 -2.89 13.58
N GLN A 9 -8.34 -1.71 13.97
CA GLN A 9 -7.46 -0.59 14.34
C GLN A 9 -7.54 -0.28 15.82
N LEU A 10 -8.74 -0.15 16.37
CA LEU A 10 -8.99 0.28 17.75
C LEU A 10 -8.67 -0.83 18.75
N GLU A 11 -7.95 -0.54 19.82
CA GLU A 11 -7.66 -1.55 20.84
C GLU A 11 -8.93 -2.05 21.55
N SER A 12 -9.93 -1.19 21.74
CA SER A 12 -11.23 -1.51 22.34
C SER A 12 -12.00 -2.60 21.59
N ALA A 13 -11.78 -2.78 20.28
CA ALA A 13 -12.43 -3.81 19.46
C ALA A 13 -11.77 -5.21 19.56
N LYS A 14 -11.09 -5.52 20.68
CA LYS A 14 -10.38 -6.81 20.86
C LYS A 14 -11.33 -8.00 20.81
N ALA A 15 -12.51 -7.88 21.41
CA ALA A 15 -13.54 -8.93 21.39
C ALA A 15 -14.04 -9.20 19.96
N ASP A 16 -14.35 -8.14 19.20
CA ASP A 16 -14.79 -8.26 17.80
C ASP A 16 -13.72 -8.92 16.93
N ARG A 17 -12.44 -8.57 17.12
CA ARG A 17 -11.34 -9.23 16.41
C ARG A 17 -11.23 -10.71 16.75
N ALA A 18 -11.40 -11.07 18.03
CA ALA A 18 -11.34 -12.46 18.46
C ALA A 18 -12.50 -13.26 17.87
N PHE A 19 -13.71 -12.68 17.87
CA PHE A 19 -14.88 -13.23 17.20
C PHE A 19 -14.64 -13.42 15.70
N LEU A 20 -14.17 -12.40 14.98
CA LEU A 20 -13.88 -12.53 13.55
C LEU A 20 -12.78 -13.57 13.27
N LYS A 21 -11.79 -13.71 14.15
CA LYS A 21 -10.74 -14.72 14.04
C LYS A 21 -11.19 -16.13 14.42
N SER A 22 -12.37 -16.34 14.98
CA SER A 22 -12.86 -17.70 15.27
C SER A 22 -13.37 -18.40 14.01
N PHE A 23 -13.73 -17.65 12.97
CA PHE A 23 -14.24 -18.18 11.71
C PHE A 23 -13.12 -18.54 10.72
N ASP A 24 -13.41 -19.54 9.88
CA ASP A 24 -12.66 -19.86 8.66
C ASP A 24 -13.42 -19.32 7.45
N PHE A 25 -13.06 -18.11 7.00
CA PHE A 25 -13.75 -17.49 5.87
C PHE A 25 -13.33 -18.14 4.55
N GLU A 26 -14.28 -18.34 3.63
CA GLU A 26 -13.92 -18.68 2.25
C GLU A 26 -13.36 -17.46 1.51
N TYR A 27 -13.95 -16.29 1.72
CA TYR A 27 -13.53 -15.03 1.10
C TYR A 27 -13.32 -13.92 2.13
N MET A 28 -12.26 -13.13 1.92
CA MET A 28 -12.06 -11.83 2.54
C MET A 28 -11.91 -10.79 1.45
N VAL A 29 -12.79 -9.78 1.47
CA VAL A 29 -12.74 -8.66 0.53
C VAL A 29 -12.40 -7.40 1.32
N LEU A 30 -11.34 -6.71 0.91
CA LEU A 30 -10.91 -5.45 1.49
C LEU A 30 -11.10 -4.33 0.49
N ASP A 31 -11.98 -3.39 0.81
CA ASP A 31 -12.17 -2.17 0.04
C ASP A 31 -11.16 -1.10 0.47
N GLU A 32 -10.74 -0.23 -0.45
CA GLU A 32 -9.67 0.75 -0.21
C GLU A 32 -8.39 0.13 0.42
N ALA A 33 -7.91 -0.95 -0.21
CA ALA A 33 -6.75 -1.71 0.21
C ALA A 33 -5.43 -0.91 0.25
N HIS A 34 -5.41 0.33 -0.28
CA HIS A 34 -4.30 1.26 -0.07
C HIS A 34 -4.02 1.51 1.42
N SER A 35 -5.00 1.27 2.29
CA SER A 35 -4.88 1.35 3.75
C SER A 35 -3.99 0.26 4.40
N ILE A 36 -3.62 -0.79 3.66
CA ILE A 36 -2.79 -1.92 4.14
C ILE A 36 -1.42 -2.01 3.42
N LYS A 37 -0.95 -0.92 2.82
CA LYS A 37 0.33 -0.89 2.07
C LYS A 37 1.61 -1.08 2.89
N ASN A 38 1.53 -0.99 4.23
CA ASN A 38 2.68 -1.15 5.12
C ASN A 38 2.55 -2.44 5.93
N GLN A 39 3.45 -3.40 5.71
CA GLN A 39 3.50 -4.68 6.45
C GLN A 39 3.71 -4.50 7.96
N GLU A 40 4.45 -3.48 8.36
CA GLU A 40 4.72 -3.16 9.77
C GLU A 40 3.52 -2.48 10.45
N GLY A 41 2.55 -2.03 9.66
CA GLY A 41 1.35 -1.38 10.17
C GLY A 41 0.48 -2.32 11.00
N SER A 42 -0.01 -1.86 12.15
CA SER A 42 -0.91 -2.62 13.03
C SER A 42 -2.11 -3.21 12.28
N ARG A 43 -2.70 -2.45 11.35
CA ARG A 43 -3.83 -2.89 10.52
C ARG A 43 -3.46 -4.09 9.65
N PHE A 44 -2.31 -4.04 8.99
CA PHE A 44 -1.82 -5.14 8.16
C PHE A 44 -1.64 -6.42 8.97
N GLN A 45 -0.97 -6.33 10.12
CA GLN A 45 -0.70 -7.47 11.00
C GLN A 45 -2.01 -8.09 11.53
N LYS A 46 -2.94 -7.24 12.00
CA LYS A 46 -4.22 -7.67 12.56
C LYS A 46 -5.11 -8.34 11.51
N LEU A 47 -5.22 -7.78 10.30
CA LEU A 47 -5.98 -8.35 9.18
C LEU A 47 -5.33 -9.62 8.62
N SER A 48 -4.00 -9.65 8.53
CA SER A 48 -3.26 -10.82 8.05
C SER A 48 -3.50 -12.06 8.93
N GLY A 49 -3.82 -11.86 10.21
CA GLY A 49 -4.17 -12.90 11.16
C GLY A 49 -5.58 -13.47 11.03
N VAL A 50 -6.46 -12.89 10.21
CA VAL A 50 -7.80 -13.44 9.94
C VAL A 50 -7.67 -14.56 8.90
N ARG A 51 -8.28 -15.71 9.19
CA ARG A 51 -8.23 -16.90 8.35
C ARG A 51 -9.20 -16.75 7.19
N ALA A 52 -8.68 -16.79 5.97
CA ALA A 52 -9.47 -16.75 4.75
C ALA A 52 -8.82 -17.64 3.69
N ALA A 53 -9.61 -18.44 2.97
CA ALA A 53 -9.13 -19.26 1.86
C ALA A 53 -8.73 -18.40 0.65
N ARG A 54 -9.53 -17.36 0.35
CA ARG A 54 -9.32 -16.44 -0.77
C ARG A 54 -9.37 -15.00 -0.28
N ARG A 55 -8.47 -14.16 -0.80
CA ARG A 55 -8.36 -12.74 -0.44
C ARG A 55 -8.47 -11.89 -1.70
N LEU A 56 -9.34 -10.88 -1.66
CA LEU A 56 -9.57 -9.92 -2.73
C LEU A 56 -9.32 -8.51 -2.19
N LEU A 57 -8.51 -7.74 -2.92
CA LEU A 57 -8.20 -6.36 -2.60
C LEU A 57 -8.81 -5.45 -3.66
N LEU A 58 -9.61 -4.50 -3.23
CA LEU A 58 -10.20 -3.45 -4.08
C LEU A 58 -9.53 -2.13 -3.71
N SER A 59 -9.16 -1.33 -4.71
CA SER A 59 -8.52 -0.03 -4.49
C SER A 59 -8.80 0.88 -5.67
N GLY A 60 -9.30 2.09 -5.39
CA GLY A 60 -9.46 3.14 -6.41
C GLY A 60 -8.12 3.77 -6.82
N THR A 61 -7.12 3.73 -5.95
CA THR A 61 -5.79 4.25 -6.25
C THR A 61 -4.93 3.19 -6.92
N PRO A 62 -4.14 3.55 -7.95
CA PRO A 62 -3.16 2.63 -8.49
C PRO A 62 -2.19 2.23 -7.38
N VAL A 63 -1.81 0.95 -7.36
CA VAL A 63 -0.74 0.46 -6.49
C VAL A 63 0.48 1.36 -6.67
N GLN A 64 0.99 1.95 -5.59
CA GLN A 64 2.07 2.93 -5.69
C GLN A 64 3.34 2.22 -6.16
N ASN A 65 4.19 2.92 -6.92
CA ASN A 65 5.41 2.36 -7.51
C ASN A 65 6.54 2.18 -6.47
N HIS A 66 6.26 1.51 -5.35
CA HIS A 66 7.24 1.23 -4.31
C HIS A 66 7.30 -0.28 -4.04
N THR A 67 8.50 -0.86 -4.13
CA THR A 67 8.76 -2.30 -3.99
C THR A 67 8.17 -2.88 -2.70
N LYS A 68 8.35 -2.19 -1.56
CA LYS A 68 7.79 -2.58 -0.26
C LYS A 68 6.26 -2.69 -0.25
N GLU A 69 5.55 -1.79 -0.94
CA GLU A 69 4.08 -1.82 -0.99
C GLU A 69 3.59 -2.98 -1.86
N LEU A 70 4.17 -3.15 -3.06
CA LEU A 70 3.82 -4.26 -3.94
C LEU A 70 3.98 -5.60 -3.21
N LEU A 71 5.05 -5.73 -2.44
CA LEU A 71 5.31 -6.93 -1.67
C LEU A 71 4.37 -7.10 -0.47
N ALA A 72 4.00 -6.01 0.20
CA ALA A 72 2.96 -6.02 1.23
C ALA A 72 1.65 -6.61 0.68
N LEU A 73 1.22 -6.12 -0.48
CA LEU A 73 0.00 -6.59 -1.13
C LEU A 73 0.13 -8.06 -1.55
N LEU A 74 1.26 -8.45 -2.14
CA LEU A 74 1.50 -9.82 -2.57
C LEU A 74 1.51 -10.81 -1.40
N SER A 75 2.18 -10.46 -0.30
CA SER A 75 2.23 -11.29 0.91
C SER A 75 0.88 -11.35 1.62
N PHE A 76 0.04 -10.30 1.47
CA PHE A 76 -1.32 -10.31 1.98
C PHE A 76 -2.23 -11.21 1.14
N LEU A 77 -2.14 -11.16 -0.19
CA LEU A 77 -2.94 -11.97 -1.10
C LEU A 77 -2.61 -13.47 -0.98
N MET A 78 -1.33 -13.80 -0.82
CA MET A 78 -0.83 -15.18 -0.78
C MET A 78 -0.10 -15.49 0.53
N PRO A 79 -0.78 -15.53 1.68
CA PRO A 79 -0.13 -15.72 2.98
C PRO A 79 0.52 -17.10 3.15
N ARG A 80 0.09 -18.14 2.41
CA ARG A 80 0.64 -19.50 2.50
C ARG A 80 2.03 -19.60 1.85
N VAL A 81 2.15 -19.03 0.66
CA VAL A 81 3.38 -18.84 -0.10
C VAL A 81 4.44 -18.13 0.74
N PHE A 82 4.10 -16.98 1.33
CA PHE A 82 5.04 -16.17 2.11
C PHE A 82 5.36 -16.73 3.50
N ARG A 83 4.59 -17.69 4.01
CA ARG A 83 4.88 -18.42 5.25
C ARG A 83 5.73 -19.68 5.01
N GLY A 84 6.24 -19.89 3.80
CA GLY A 84 7.06 -21.06 3.44
C GLY A 84 6.27 -22.36 3.38
N ARG A 85 4.94 -22.31 3.29
CA ARG A 85 4.09 -23.52 3.23
C ARG A 85 3.83 -24.00 1.80
N GLU A 86 4.21 -23.19 0.80
CA GLU A 86 4.00 -23.45 -0.62
C GLU A 86 5.24 -23.02 -1.42
N GLU A 87 6.41 -23.60 -1.09
CA GLU A 87 7.69 -23.29 -1.76
C GLU A 87 7.66 -23.61 -3.27
N ALA A 88 6.93 -24.65 -3.66
CA ALA A 88 6.70 -24.98 -5.07
C ALA A 88 5.98 -23.85 -5.83
N LEU A 89 5.08 -23.12 -5.17
CA LEU A 89 4.38 -21.98 -5.76
C LEU A 89 5.30 -20.74 -5.85
N LEU A 90 6.22 -20.55 -4.89
CA LEU A 90 7.27 -19.52 -4.98
C LEU A 90 8.19 -19.74 -6.18
N GLU A 91 8.52 -20.99 -6.47
CA GLU A 91 9.37 -21.38 -7.60
C GLU A 91 8.63 -21.25 -8.93
N HIS A 92 7.38 -21.75 -8.99
CA HIS A 92 6.54 -21.63 -10.17
C HIS A 92 6.24 -20.17 -10.55
N LEU A 93 6.00 -19.32 -9.55
CA LEU A 93 5.76 -17.88 -9.76
C LEU A 93 7.06 -17.07 -9.88
N GLN A 94 8.24 -17.70 -9.83
CA GLN A 94 9.56 -17.04 -9.89
C GLN A 94 9.76 -15.93 -8.85
N VAL A 95 9.03 -15.98 -7.72
CA VAL A 95 9.06 -14.97 -6.65
C VAL A 95 10.15 -15.24 -5.63
N LYS A 96 10.74 -16.44 -5.64
CA LYS A 96 11.74 -16.87 -4.64
C LYS A 96 12.87 -15.86 -4.49
N VAL A 97 13.41 -15.35 -5.60
CA VAL A 97 14.47 -14.33 -5.60
C VAL A 97 13.99 -13.01 -4.97
N ALA A 98 12.77 -12.56 -5.28
CA ALA A 98 12.22 -11.34 -4.71
C ALA A 98 11.93 -11.46 -3.20
N VAL A 99 11.49 -12.65 -2.75
CA VAL A 99 11.25 -12.96 -1.33
C VAL A 99 12.56 -13.09 -0.56
N GLU A 100 13.61 -13.66 -1.15
CA GLU A 100 14.93 -13.73 -0.52
C GLU A 100 15.60 -12.35 -0.44
N LYS A 101 15.51 -11.53 -1.50
CA LYS A 101 15.98 -10.13 -1.48
C LYS A 101 15.25 -9.26 -0.45
N LEU A 102 14.01 -9.61 -0.10
CA LEU A 102 13.30 -8.98 1.01
C LEU A 102 13.98 -9.26 2.35
N LYS A 103 14.33 -10.53 2.62
CA LYS A 103 14.96 -10.94 3.88
C LYS A 103 16.32 -10.27 4.07
N THR A 104 17.04 -10.03 2.99
CA THR A 104 18.35 -9.37 3.00
C THR A 104 18.26 -7.83 2.99
N GLY A 105 17.07 -7.26 2.80
CA GLY A 105 16.85 -5.81 2.76
C GLY A 105 17.30 -5.11 1.48
N ASP A 106 17.80 -5.84 0.49
CA ASP A 106 18.27 -5.30 -0.80
C ASP A 106 17.10 -5.10 -1.77
N LEU A 107 16.27 -4.11 -1.45
CA LEU A 107 15.09 -3.73 -2.22
C LEU A 107 15.34 -2.53 -3.15
N SER A 108 16.57 -2.05 -3.24
CA SER A 108 16.92 -0.83 -3.98
C SER A 108 17.04 -1.05 -5.50
N SER A 109 17.22 -2.30 -5.94
CA SER A 109 17.43 -2.61 -7.35
C SER A 109 16.13 -2.48 -8.14
N THR A 110 16.15 -1.65 -9.18
CA THR A 110 15.07 -1.46 -10.16
C THR A 110 14.62 -2.78 -10.80
N ASP A 111 15.51 -3.77 -10.90
CA ASP A 111 15.18 -5.10 -11.44
C ASP A 111 14.27 -5.92 -10.51
N THR A 112 14.47 -5.84 -9.19
CA THR A 112 13.59 -6.49 -8.20
C THR A 112 12.17 -5.95 -8.30
N PHE A 113 12.02 -4.64 -8.51
CA PHE A 113 10.72 -4.01 -8.72
C PHE A 113 10.03 -4.52 -9.98
N LYS A 114 10.74 -4.59 -11.12
CA LYS A 114 10.20 -5.11 -12.39
C LYS A 114 9.73 -6.56 -12.26
N GLN A 115 10.51 -7.40 -11.56
CA GLN A 115 10.17 -8.79 -11.30
C GLN A 115 8.89 -8.92 -10.48
N ILE A 116 8.80 -8.23 -9.34
CA ILE A 116 7.59 -8.25 -8.49
C ILE A 116 6.37 -7.76 -9.27
N ARG A 117 6.52 -6.70 -10.07
CA ARG A 117 5.45 -6.18 -10.90
C ARG A 117 4.99 -7.18 -11.97
N HIS A 118 5.92 -7.89 -12.61
CA HIS A 118 5.59 -8.93 -13.58
C HIS A 118 4.79 -10.07 -12.92
N ILE A 119 5.19 -10.49 -11.73
CA ILE A 119 4.52 -11.54 -10.96
C ILE A 119 3.13 -11.09 -10.49
N LEU A 120 2.98 -9.82 -10.09
CA LEU A 120 1.69 -9.24 -9.68
C LEU A 120 0.74 -9.02 -10.85
N ALA A 121 1.24 -8.79 -12.07
CA ALA A 121 0.42 -8.46 -13.23
C ALA A 121 -0.80 -9.40 -13.44
N PRO A 122 -0.67 -10.75 -13.40
CA PRO A 122 -1.82 -11.64 -13.55
C PRO A 122 -2.85 -11.53 -12.42
N PHE A 123 -2.45 -11.04 -11.23
CA PHE A 123 -3.34 -10.87 -10.07
C PHE A 123 -4.01 -9.50 -10.01
N VAL A 124 -3.62 -8.57 -10.89
CA VAL A 124 -4.13 -7.19 -10.89
C VAL A 124 -5.02 -6.98 -12.11
N LEU A 125 -6.33 -6.84 -11.86
CA LEU A 125 -7.26 -6.34 -12.85
C LEU A 125 -7.41 -4.83 -12.70
N ARG A 126 -6.91 -4.06 -13.69
CA ARG A 126 -7.05 -2.60 -13.74
C ARG A 126 -7.75 -2.19 -15.03
N ARG A 127 -8.77 -1.34 -14.89
CA ARG A 127 -9.46 -0.66 -16.00
C ARG A 127 -9.38 0.86 -15.79
N LEU A 128 -9.10 1.60 -16.85
CA LEU A 128 -9.09 3.05 -16.86
C LEU A 128 -10.46 3.58 -17.29
N LYS A 129 -10.90 4.72 -16.76
CA LYS A 129 -12.19 5.32 -17.16
C LYS A 129 -12.33 5.47 -18.68
N ARG A 130 -11.24 5.85 -19.37
CA ARG A 130 -11.19 5.96 -20.84
C ARG A 130 -11.40 4.64 -21.59
N GLU A 131 -11.22 3.49 -20.94
CA GLU A 131 -11.37 2.16 -21.54
C GLU A 131 -12.80 1.63 -21.39
N VAL A 132 -13.60 2.21 -20.48
CA VAL A 132 -14.92 1.67 -20.10
C VAL A 132 -16.06 2.68 -20.21
N LEU A 133 -15.79 3.97 -20.18
CA LEU A 133 -16.81 5.03 -20.08
C LEU A 133 -16.72 5.94 -21.31
N ASN A 134 -17.14 5.42 -22.46
CA ASN A 134 -17.17 6.14 -23.74
C ASN A 134 -18.25 7.24 -23.79
N GLU A 135 -19.23 7.18 -22.88
CA GLU A 135 -20.37 8.11 -22.82
C GLU A 135 -20.11 9.31 -21.90
N MET A 136 -18.96 9.35 -21.19
CA MET A 136 -18.66 10.44 -20.27
C MET A 136 -17.97 11.62 -20.98
N PRO A 137 -18.30 12.87 -20.62
CA PRO A 137 -17.58 14.03 -21.13
C PRO A 137 -16.11 14.00 -20.70
N PRO A 138 -15.20 14.62 -21.50
CA PRO A 138 -13.78 14.64 -21.19
C PRO A 138 -13.52 15.41 -19.89
N LYS A 139 -12.62 14.89 -19.05
CA LYS A 139 -12.16 15.58 -17.84
C LYS A 139 -11.34 16.82 -18.23
N THR A 140 -11.86 18.01 -17.91
CA THR A 140 -11.12 19.27 -18.06
C THR A 140 -10.39 19.61 -16.76
N THR A 141 -9.12 20.01 -16.85
CA THR A 141 -8.32 20.44 -15.68
C THR A 141 -7.79 21.85 -15.95
N ARG A 142 -8.06 22.79 -15.05
CA ARG A 142 -7.57 24.18 -15.13
C ARG A 142 -6.64 24.45 -13.95
N VAL A 143 -5.45 24.96 -14.23
CA VAL A 143 -4.48 25.36 -13.22
C VAL A 143 -4.46 26.87 -13.18
N GLU A 144 -4.91 27.47 -12.07
CA GLU A 144 -4.83 28.90 -11.83
C GLU A 144 -3.65 29.20 -10.90
N ARG A 145 -2.73 30.04 -11.38
CA ARG A 145 -1.59 30.47 -10.58
C ARG A 145 -1.97 31.75 -9.84
N LEU A 146 -1.86 31.72 -8.52
CA LEU A 146 -2.14 32.86 -7.65
C LEU A 146 -0.82 33.42 -7.12
N ALA A 147 -0.71 34.75 -7.08
CA ALA A 147 0.37 35.41 -6.37
C ALA A 147 0.06 35.46 -4.87
N LEU A 148 1.07 35.23 -4.03
CA LEU A 148 0.93 35.45 -2.59
C LEU A 148 0.63 36.93 -2.32
N GLY A 149 -0.38 37.18 -1.48
CA GLY A 149 -0.65 38.51 -0.98
C GLY A 149 0.50 39.05 -0.12
N PRO A 150 0.57 40.37 0.14
CA PRO A 150 1.69 40.98 0.87
C PRO A 150 1.97 40.33 2.23
N ALA A 151 0.93 40.16 3.06
CA ALA A 151 1.06 39.53 4.38
C ALA A 151 1.49 38.04 4.30
N GLN A 152 0.97 37.29 3.32
CA GLN A 152 1.37 35.89 3.12
C GLN A 152 2.82 35.79 2.66
N ARG A 153 3.28 36.73 1.82
CA ARG A 153 4.66 36.78 1.34
C ARG A 153 5.64 37.06 2.48
N GLU A 154 5.30 37.95 3.39
CA GLU A 154 6.11 38.24 4.58
C GLU A 154 6.24 37.02 5.49
N VAL A 155 5.11 36.37 5.83
CA VAL A 155 5.12 35.14 6.64
C VAL A 155 5.93 34.04 5.95
N TYR A 156 5.74 33.86 4.64
CA TYR A 156 6.46 32.86 3.87
C TYR A 156 7.97 33.14 3.82
N ALA A 157 8.37 34.41 3.64
CA ALA A 157 9.79 34.81 3.65
C ALA A 157 10.43 34.56 5.03
N ASN A 158 9.72 34.87 6.11
CA ASN A 158 10.17 34.61 7.48
C ASN A 158 10.34 33.11 7.74
N LEU A 159 9.40 32.28 7.28
CA LEU A 159 9.52 30.81 7.36
C LEU A 159 10.72 30.29 6.58
N LEU A 160 10.94 30.77 5.35
CA LEU A 160 12.09 30.39 4.54
C LEU A 160 13.42 30.76 5.22
N GLN A 161 13.53 31.96 5.78
CA GLN A 161 14.72 32.38 6.51
C GLN A 161 14.97 31.54 7.77
N ALA A 162 13.92 31.26 8.55
CA ALA A 162 14.01 30.41 9.74
C ALA A 162 14.46 28.99 9.38
N HIS A 163 13.89 28.40 8.32
CA HIS A 163 14.30 27.09 7.81
C HIS A 163 15.75 27.08 7.31
N ALA A 164 16.17 28.11 6.55
CA ALA A 164 17.54 28.22 6.05
C ALA A 164 18.56 28.30 7.20
N ARG A 165 18.26 29.07 8.26
CA ARG A 165 19.11 29.16 9.45
C ARG A 165 19.21 27.83 10.19
N ARG A 166 18.12 27.07 10.30
CA ARG A 166 18.12 25.76 10.96
C ARG A 166 19.00 24.76 10.22
N ILE A 167 18.89 24.71 8.88
CA ILE A 167 19.72 23.84 8.05
C ILE A 167 21.20 24.23 8.13
N ALA A 168 21.50 25.54 8.11
CA ALA A 168 22.88 26.03 8.25
C ALA A 168 23.48 25.76 9.65
N GLY A 169 22.67 25.76 10.70
CA GLY A 169 23.10 25.43 12.06
C GLY A 169 23.28 23.94 12.35
N GLU A 170 22.61 23.06 11.60
CA GLU A 170 22.73 21.59 11.73
C GLU A 170 23.91 21.02 10.89
N GLY A 171 24.51 21.80 10.00
CA GLY A 171 25.65 21.40 9.15
C GLY A 171 27.04 21.74 9.69
N GLY A 172 27.13 22.21 10.94
CA GLY A 172 28.38 22.60 11.62
C GLY A 172 28.69 21.74 12.84
N GLY A 173 28.88 20.43 12.63
CA GLY A 173 29.29 19.46 13.64
C GLY A 173 30.03 18.29 13.01
#